data_AF-A0A2A6RMQ4-F1
#
_entry.id   AF-A0A2A6RMQ4-F1
#
_cell.length_a   1.000
_cell.length_b   1.000
_cell.length_c   1.000
_cell.angle_alpha   90.00
_cell.angle_beta   90.00
_cell.angle_gamma   90.00
#
_symmetry.space_group_name_H-M   'P 1'
#
loop_
_entity.id
_entity.type
_entity.pdbx_description
1 polymer ?
#
loop_
_entity_poly.entity_id
_entity_poly.type
_entity_poly.pdbx_seq_one_letter_code
_entity_poly.pdbx_strand_id
1 'polypeptide(L)'
;MMRTLFLFALLASGFVLLLVVADRPFDPGRLQGWVRADALSALLLCVLAGYGLSEVRQQQHDAHAEDLMARETEGRQRWPRLSQLGDQVGGVATRAEVHLLLPVILLSLAMLTGHLMLLSGLLVGAALLRGRHAYVQGTQQNSAALGSLAVLLVASLAAAGGLILLGLQSGAWHYAAPMAGSGLNSLSFGLLLLAATIGSGGLDLVRGRVPQFDPLINVACLYCLLRLFSLGPWNIGWLFATMLVGGAIVLAAAWQGAVAPSNETAAWQGGYLSGLIITGAGLGSDAGIILATYSLLLMPIVHFSLSQPQAPHWSYWLLCAALPLSAPFISAWLAVAAALAGGMTLLAVSLWAAALLAALPVARLARQGAQPTSLLHYQTIGLGVGVALGAPLIIPNLLAPIAAQLQSGLTPFGSIELWPWAGLMALNAARQPVATLPSLALLALMLILAALCWLGFWYNPNRTTGQSEGADDQQG
;
A
#
# COMPACT_ATOMS: atom_id res chain seq x y z
N MET A 1 -11.45 4.54 22.89
CA MET A 1 -10.12 4.54 23.54
C MET A 1 -9.43 3.18 23.46
N MET A 2 -10.09 2.08 23.84
CA MET A 2 -9.49 0.73 23.82
C MET A 2 -9.00 0.27 22.43
N ARG A 3 -9.76 0.54 21.35
CA ARG A 3 -9.37 0.22 19.95
C ARG A 3 -8.03 0.81 19.56
N THR A 4 -7.88 2.11 19.82
CA THR A 4 -6.69 2.88 19.46
C THR A 4 -5.48 2.39 20.24
N LEU A 5 -5.65 2.12 21.54
CA LEU A 5 -4.58 1.55 22.38
C LEU A 5 -4.13 0.18 21.88
N PHE A 6 -5.07 -0.70 21.52
CA PHE A 6 -4.73 -2.03 20.98
C PHE A 6 -3.91 -1.93 19.68
N LEU A 7 -4.33 -1.08 18.74
CA LEU A 7 -3.62 -0.91 17.49
C LEU A 7 -2.26 -0.22 17.65
N PHE A 8 -2.13 0.71 18.60
CA PHE A 8 -0.83 1.26 18.98
C PHE A 8 0.07 0.21 19.60
N ALA A 9 -0.47 -0.67 20.45
CA ALA A 9 0.28 -1.80 20.98
C ALA A 9 0.72 -2.76 19.86
N LEU A 10 -0.15 -3.03 18.87
CA LEU A 10 0.19 -3.83 17.70
C LEU A 10 1.32 -3.19 16.89
N LEU A 11 1.22 -1.89 16.61
CA LEU A 11 2.25 -1.13 15.90
C LEU A 11 3.58 -1.10 16.65
N ALA A 12 3.54 -0.84 17.96
CA ALA A 12 4.71 -0.88 18.82
C ALA A 12 5.33 -2.27 18.86
N SER A 13 4.52 -3.33 18.95
CA SER A 13 5.00 -4.71 18.95
C SER A 13 5.66 -5.09 17.62
N GLY A 14 5.07 -4.68 16.49
CA GLY A 14 5.66 -4.86 15.16
C GLY A 14 7.00 -4.13 15.05
N PHE A 15 7.06 -2.87 15.53
CA PHE A 15 8.30 -2.09 15.51
C PHE A 15 9.40 -2.67 16.39
N VAL A 16 9.05 -3.12 17.61
CA VAL A 16 10.00 -3.79 18.51
C VAL A 16 10.50 -5.09 17.90
N LEU A 17 9.62 -5.92 17.34
CA LEU A 17 10.01 -7.15 16.65
C LEU A 17 10.99 -6.84 15.51
N LEU A 18 10.69 -5.81 14.75
CA LEU A 18 11.46 -5.38 13.59
C LEU A 18 12.85 -4.84 13.98
N LEU A 19 12.98 -4.09 15.08
CA LEU A 19 14.27 -3.73 15.67
C LEU A 19 15.05 -4.96 16.16
N VAL A 20 14.36 -5.89 16.83
CA VAL A 20 14.97 -7.13 17.33
C VAL A 20 15.50 -8.00 16.17
N VAL A 21 14.75 -8.10 15.07
CA VAL A 21 15.20 -8.87 13.89
C VAL A 21 16.37 -8.17 13.18
N ALA A 22 16.38 -6.83 13.13
CA ALA A 22 17.45 -6.07 12.52
C ALA A 22 18.80 -6.28 13.24
N ASP A 23 18.80 -6.28 14.57
CA ASP A 23 20.02 -6.46 15.38
C ASP A 23 20.54 -7.90 15.38
N ARG A 24 19.65 -8.89 15.22
CA ARG A 24 19.98 -10.31 15.22
C ARG A 24 19.13 -11.03 14.17
N PRO A 25 19.62 -11.20 12.93
CA PRO A 25 18.91 -12.01 11.95
C PRO A 25 18.70 -13.39 12.57
N PHE A 26 17.44 -13.78 12.76
CA PHE A 26 17.07 -14.95 13.55
C PHE A 26 17.85 -16.17 13.06
N ASP A 27 18.70 -16.71 13.93
CA ASP A 27 19.31 -18.01 13.73
C ASP A 27 18.18 -19.05 13.69
N PRO A 28 17.87 -19.65 12.52
CA PRO A 28 16.71 -20.53 12.35
C PRO A 28 16.75 -21.75 13.29
N GLY A 29 17.91 -22.05 13.89
CA GLY A 29 18.08 -23.10 14.89
C GLY A 29 17.67 -22.74 16.33
N ARG A 30 17.54 -21.45 16.70
CA ARG A 30 17.38 -21.04 18.11
C ARG A 30 15.95 -20.86 18.62
N LEU A 31 14.96 -20.70 17.74
CA LEU A 31 13.56 -20.55 18.14
C LEU A 31 12.72 -21.75 17.68
N GLN A 32 12.69 -22.78 18.52
CA GLN A 32 11.76 -23.91 18.41
C GLN A 32 10.38 -23.56 19.00
N GLY A 33 9.78 -22.45 18.55
CA GLY A 33 8.45 -22.00 18.97
C GLY A 33 7.46 -21.88 17.81
N TRP A 34 6.16 -21.87 18.14
CA TRP A 34 5.05 -21.67 17.18
C TRP A 34 5.03 -20.26 16.56
N VAL A 35 5.70 -19.30 17.18
CA VAL A 35 5.84 -17.93 16.67
C VAL A 35 7.23 -17.79 16.05
N ARG A 36 7.27 -17.78 14.72
CA ARG A 36 8.47 -17.45 13.95
C ARG A 36 8.24 -16.10 13.27
N ALA A 37 8.26 -15.05 14.09
CA ALA A 37 8.18 -13.68 13.58
C ALA A 37 9.47 -13.36 12.82
N ASP A 38 9.38 -13.24 11.51
CA ASP A 38 10.45 -12.70 10.68
C ASP A 38 10.24 -11.21 10.40
N ALA A 39 11.25 -10.55 9.83
CA ALA A 39 11.21 -9.11 9.60
C ALA A 39 10.09 -8.70 8.64
N LEU A 40 9.74 -9.56 7.66
CA LEU A 40 8.61 -9.29 6.76
C LEU A 40 7.29 -9.36 7.53
N SER A 41 7.05 -10.40 8.32
CA SER A 41 5.85 -10.51 9.15
C SER A 41 5.75 -9.35 10.15
N ALA A 42 6.86 -8.91 10.75
CA ALA A 42 6.90 -7.76 11.65
C ALA A 42 6.55 -6.44 10.93
N LEU A 43 7.09 -6.23 9.73
CA LEU A 43 6.74 -5.10 8.87
C LEU A 43 5.24 -5.07 8.56
N LEU A 44 4.71 -6.24 8.19
CA LEU A 44 3.31 -6.41 7.82
C LEU A 44 2.37 -6.16 9.01
N LEU A 45 2.75 -6.54 10.23
CA LEU A 45 2.02 -6.17 11.44
C LEU A 45 1.91 -4.66 11.60
N CYS A 46 3.01 -3.91 11.38
CA CYS A 46 2.98 -2.45 11.41
C CYS A 46 2.03 -1.88 10.34
N VAL A 47 2.04 -2.44 9.13
CA VAL A 47 1.18 -2.03 8.02
C VAL A 47 -0.29 -2.29 8.33
N LEU A 48 -0.63 -3.50 8.81
CA LEU A 48 -2.00 -3.87 9.21
C LEU A 48 -2.48 -3.03 10.39
N ALA A 49 -1.62 -2.75 11.37
CA ALA A 49 -1.92 -1.84 12.48
C ALA A 49 -2.23 -0.42 11.97
N GLY A 50 -1.41 0.08 11.04
CA GLY A 50 -1.59 1.38 10.39
C GLY A 50 -2.92 1.48 9.66
N TYR A 51 -3.29 0.46 8.90
CA TYR A 51 -4.61 0.39 8.26
C TYR A 51 -5.75 0.34 9.28
N GLY A 52 -5.66 -0.51 10.31
CA GLY A 52 -6.66 -0.53 11.38
C GLY A 52 -6.82 0.83 12.07
N LEU A 53 -5.73 1.55 12.30
CA LEU A 53 -5.77 2.91 12.89
C LEU A 53 -6.43 3.91 11.94
N SER A 54 -6.14 3.83 10.64
CA SER A 54 -6.75 4.68 9.62
C SER A 54 -8.28 4.52 9.58
N GLU A 55 -8.77 3.28 9.58
CA GLU A 55 -10.21 3.00 9.53
C GLU A 55 -10.93 3.41 10.80
N VAL A 56 -10.37 3.12 11.99
CA VAL A 56 -10.97 3.56 13.27
C VAL A 56 -11.11 5.08 13.33
N ARG A 57 -10.11 5.82 12.81
CA ARG A 57 -10.17 7.28 12.77
C ARG A 57 -11.17 7.79 11.76
N GLN A 58 -11.26 7.18 10.58
CA GLN A 58 -12.26 7.55 9.57
C GLN A 58 -13.68 7.41 10.15
N GLN A 59 -13.97 6.27 10.79
CA GLN A 59 -15.26 6.03 11.46
C GLN A 59 -15.58 7.08 12.53
N GLN A 60 -14.58 7.52 13.31
CA GLN A 60 -14.77 8.58 14.31
C GLN A 60 -15.10 9.93 13.67
N HIS A 61 -14.48 10.23 12.53
CA HIS A 61 -14.72 11.48 11.82
C HIS A 61 -16.12 11.52 11.22
N ASP A 62 -16.54 10.43 10.57
CA ASP A 62 -17.86 10.30 9.96
C ASP A 62 -18.97 10.41 11.02
N ALA A 63 -18.81 9.71 12.15
CA ALA A 63 -19.76 9.79 13.28
C ALA A 63 -19.88 11.21 13.88
N HIS A 64 -18.76 11.95 13.94
CA HIS A 64 -18.80 13.34 14.42
C HIS A 64 -19.49 14.28 13.44
N ALA A 65 -19.28 14.09 12.13
CA ALA A 65 -19.94 14.87 11.09
C ALA A 65 -21.46 14.63 11.08
N GLU A 66 -21.89 13.38 11.26
CA GLU A 66 -23.31 13.03 11.40
C GLU A 66 -23.95 13.70 12.64
N ASP A 67 -23.29 13.69 13.80
CA ASP A 67 -23.80 14.37 15.01
C ASP A 67 -23.92 15.89 14.81
N LEU A 68 -22.97 16.53 14.12
CA LEU A 68 -23.05 17.95 13.79
C LEU A 68 -24.22 18.26 12.83
N MET A 69 -24.42 17.45 11.79
CA MET A 69 -25.55 17.60 10.87
C MET A 69 -26.90 17.31 11.57
N ALA A 70 -26.94 16.36 12.50
CA ALA A 70 -28.12 16.09 13.31
C ALA A 70 -28.45 17.29 14.21
N ARG A 71 -27.46 17.88 14.87
CA ARG A 71 -27.66 19.09 15.70
C ARG A 71 -28.10 20.30 14.88
N GLU A 72 -27.59 20.47 13.66
CA GLU A 72 -27.98 21.56 12.77
C GLU A 72 -29.43 21.39 12.26
N THR A 73 -29.87 20.15 12.04
CA THR A 73 -31.25 19.83 11.66
C THR A 73 -32.22 19.88 12.84
N GLU A 74 -31.82 19.41 14.03
CA GLU A 74 -32.59 19.52 15.29
C GLU A 74 -32.72 20.97 15.78
N GLY A 75 -31.72 21.83 15.54
CA GLY A 75 -31.83 23.27 15.77
C GLY A 75 -32.98 23.93 14.99
N ARG A 76 -33.51 23.27 13.95
CA ARG A 76 -34.68 23.72 13.18
C ARG A 76 -35.98 22.97 13.51
N GLN A 77 -35.95 21.85 14.23
CA GLN A 77 -37.15 21.06 14.55
C GLN A 77 -37.27 20.78 16.06
N ARG A 78 -38.32 21.34 16.66
CA ARG A 78 -38.75 21.20 18.07
C ARG A 78 -38.58 19.76 18.60
N TRP A 79 -37.71 19.63 19.62
CA TRP A 79 -37.42 18.49 20.51
C TRP A 79 -38.30 17.23 20.44
N PRO A 80 -37.73 16.07 20.04
CA PRO A 80 -38.17 14.75 20.48
C PRO A 80 -37.48 14.31 21.79
N ARG A 81 -38.07 13.32 22.47
CA ARG A 81 -37.66 12.85 23.82
C ARG A 81 -36.28 12.18 23.81
N LEU A 82 -35.33 12.79 24.52
CA LEU A 82 -33.94 12.33 24.75
C LEU A 82 -33.78 10.90 25.31
N SER A 83 -34.83 10.26 25.82
CA SER A 83 -34.74 8.97 26.50
C SER A 83 -34.64 7.75 25.56
N GLN A 84 -34.91 7.88 24.26
CA GLN A 84 -34.82 6.76 23.31
C GLN A 84 -33.48 6.64 22.56
N LEU A 85 -32.63 7.67 22.62
CA LEU A 85 -31.34 7.69 21.93
C LEU A 85 -30.24 6.91 22.68
N GLY A 86 -30.34 6.76 24.01
CA GLY A 86 -29.29 6.11 24.82
C GLY A 86 -29.07 4.62 24.55
N ASP A 87 -30.15 3.86 24.34
CA ASP A 87 -30.07 2.39 24.19
C ASP A 87 -29.66 1.94 22.78
N GLN A 88 -29.90 2.76 21.74
CA GLN A 88 -29.48 2.42 20.38
C GLN A 88 -27.99 2.68 20.12
N VAL A 89 -27.41 3.70 20.77
CA VAL A 89 -26.01 4.09 20.53
C VAL A 89 -25.01 3.07 21.11
N GLY A 90 -25.34 2.43 22.24
CA GLY A 90 -24.45 1.43 22.88
C GLY A 90 -24.29 0.12 22.09
N GLY A 91 -25.37 -0.37 21.45
CA GLY A 91 -25.36 -1.63 20.71
C GLY A 91 -24.66 -1.57 19.34
N VAL A 92 -24.68 -0.40 18.70
CA VAL A 92 -24.05 -0.20 17.38
C VAL A 92 -22.54 -0.06 17.50
N ALA A 93 -22.07 0.65 18.53
CA ALA A 93 -20.64 0.87 18.76
C ALA A 93 -19.86 -0.44 18.99
N THR A 94 -20.43 -1.40 19.73
CA THR A 94 -19.79 -2.69 20.04
C THR A 94 -19.72 -3.65 18.84
N ARG A 95 -20.71 -3.62 17.93
CA ARG A 95 -20.64 -4.45 16.70
C ARG A 95 -19.58 -3.96 15.73
N ALA A 96 -19.44 -2.65 15.55
CA ALA A 96 -18.41 -2.08 14.68
C ALA A 96 -16.98 -2.42 15.16
N GLU A 97 -16.78 -2.66 16.47
CA GLU A 97 -15.46 -3.04 17.05
C GLU A 97 -14.97 -4.38 16.57
N VAL A 98 -15.84 -5.38 16.65
CA VAL A 98 -15.49 -6.75 16.32
C VAL A 98 -15.17 -6.86 14.84
N HIS A 99 -15.89 -6.16 13.97
CA HIS A 99 -15.72 -6.29 12.52
C HIS A 99 -14.41 -5.70 11.98
N LEU A 100 -13.80 -4.72 12.68
CA LEU A 100 -12.56 -4.08 12.24
C LEU A 100 -11.33 -4.72 12.89
N LEU A 101 -11.36 -4.96 14.20
CA LEU A 101 -10.21 -5.52 14.91
C LEU A 101 -10.00 -7.01 14.64
N LEU A 102 -11.08 -7.78 14.49
CA LEU A 102 -10.98 -9.23 14.32
C LEU A 102 -10.22 -9.61 13.03
N PRO A 103 -10.50 -9.05 11.83
CA PRO A 103 -9.70 -9.33 10.64
C PRO A 103 -8.23 -8.96 10.80
N VAL A 104 -7.92 -7.82 11.42
CA VAL A 104 -6.53 -7.40 11.69
C VAL A 104 -5.82 -8.42 12.58
N ILE A 105 -6.48 -8.87 13.65
CA ILE A 105 -5.94 -9.88 14.58
C ILE A 105 -5.74 -11.22 13.87
N LEU A 106 -6.73 -11.69 13.12
CA LEU A 106 -6.66 -12.96 12.40
C LEU A 106 -5.53 -12.95 11.39
N LEU A 107 -5.39 -11.90 10.58
CA LEU A 107 -4.31 -11.77 9.60
C LEU A 107 -2.94 -11.62 10.28
N SER A 108 -2.86 -10.86 11.37
CA SER A 108 -1.64 -10.72 12.18
C SER A 108 -1.17 -12.06 12.72
N LEU A 109 -2.07 -12.84 13.30
CA LEU A 109 -1.80 -14.19 13.82
C LEU A 109 -1.39 -15.12 12.68
N ALA A 110 -2.09 -15.05 11.54
CA ALA A 110 -1.80 -15.84 10.36
C ALA A 110 -0.37 -15.62 9.86
N MET A 111 0.08 -14.37 9.75
CA MET A 111 1.42 -14.00 9.28
C MET A 111 2.51 -14.41 10.28
N LEU A 112 2.25 -14.31 11.59
CA LEU A 112 3.20 -14.66 12.65
C LEU A 112 3.46 -16.16 12.79
N THR A 113 2.47 -17.00 12.48
CA THR A 113 2.63 -18.46 12.60
C THR A 113 3.48 -19.05 11.47
N GLY A 114 3.45 -18.44 10.29
CA GLY A 114 4.08 -18.99 9.08
C GLY A 114 3.53 -20.35 8.65
N HIS A 115 2.38 -20.77 9.21
CA HIS A 115 1.74 -22.04 8.92
C HIS A 115 0.76 -21.87 7.74
N LEU A 116 1.02 -22.56 6.63
CA LEU A 116 0.32 -22.39 5.34
C LEU A 116 -1.18 -22.63 5.45
N MET A 117 -1.60 -23.76 6.04
CA MET A 117 -3.03 -24.10 6.18
C MET A 117 -3.79 -23.10 7.06
N LEU A 118 -3.20 -22.68 8.18
CA LEU A 118 -3.81 -21.71 9.08
C LEU A 118 -3.87 -20.33 8.42
N LEU A 119 -2.82 -19.92 7.69
CA LEU A 119 -2.81 -18.71 6.88
C LEU A 119 -3.94 -18.71 5.84
N SER A 120 -4.12 -19.81 5.10
CA SER A 120 -5.24 -19.98 4.17
C SER A 120 -6.61 -19.81 4.85
N GLY A 121 -6.83 -20.51 5.96
CA GLY A 121 -8.11 -20.47 6.68
C GLY A 121 -8.43 -19.10 7.26
N LEU A 122 -7.44 -18.44 7.87
CA LEU A 122 -7.61 -17.11 8.47
C LEU A 122 -7.80 -16.02 7.42
N LEU A 123 -7.13 -16.13 6.27
CA LEU A 123 -7.28 -15.17 5.17
C LEU A 123 -8.69 -15.25 4.56
N VAL A 124 -9.21 -16.46 4.31
CA VAL A 124 -10.61 -16.66 3.87
C VAL A 124 -11.60 -16.19 4.94
N GLY A 125 -11.35 -16.50 6.21
CA GLY A 125 -12.17 -16.05 7.32
C GLY A 125 -12.24 -14.51 7.43
N ALA A 126 -11.10 -13.83 7.29
CA ALA A 126 -11.02 -12.37 7.28
C ALA A 126 -11.81 -11.78 6.09
N ALA A 127 -11.71 -12.38 4.90
CA ALA A 127 -12.46 -11.94 3.72
C ALA A 127 -13.97 -12.10 3.88
N LEU A 128 -14.44 -13.22 4.48
CA LEU A 128 -15.86 -13.43 4.79
C LEU A 128 -16.38 -12.39 5.80
N LEU A 129 -15.60 -12.09 6.85
CA LEU A 129 -15.95 -11.09 7.84
C LEU A 129 -16.05 -9.69 7.23
N ARG A 130 -15.08 -9.31 6.40
CA ARG A 130 -15.05 -8.02 5.70
C ARG A 130 -16.15 -7.91 4.65
N GLY A 131 -16.36 -8.96 3.86
CA GLY A 131 -17.44 -9.03 2.87
C GLY A 131 -18.82 -8.92 3.51
N ARG A 132 -19.06 -9.61 4.63
CA ARG A 132 -20.32 -9.50 5.38
C ARG A 132 -20.55 -8.07 5.88
N HIS A 133 -19.51 -7.41 6.39
CA HIS A 133 -19.62 -6.03 6.85
C HIS A 133 -19.96 -5.07 5.70
N ALA A 134 -19.27 -5.20 4.56
CA ALA A 134 -19.55 -4.42 3.36
C ALA A 134 -20.98 -4.66 2.83
N TYR A 135 -21.47 -5.90 2.88
CA TYR A 135 -22.84 -6.24 2.50
C TYR A 135 -23.88 -5.60 3.44
N VAL A 136 -23.66 -5.64 4.76
CA VAL A 136 -24.57 -5.06 5.76
C VAL A 136 -24.61 -3.53 5.67
N GLN A 137 -23.47 -2.88 5.42
CA GLN A 137 -23.44 -1.42 5.20
C GLN A 137 -24.01 -1.02 3.85
N GLY A 138 -23.90 -1.89 2.84
CA GLY A 138 -24.32 -1.66 1.46
C GLY A 138 -25.81 -1.84 1.17
N THR A 139 -26.66 -2.15 2.17
CA THR A 139 -28.10 -2.43 1.97
C THR A 139 -28.92 -1.28 1.40
N GLN A 140 -28.33 -0.10 1.15
CA GLN A 140 -28.98 1.01 0.42
C GLN A 140 -28.56 1.13 -1.07
N GLN A 141 -27.55 0.40 -1.56
CA GLN A 141 -27.10 0.41 -2.97
C GLN A 141 -26.62 -0.99 -3.42
N ASN A 142 -27.58 -1.86 -3.73
CA ASN A 142 -27.48 -3.33 -3.71
C ASN A 142 -26.61 -4.05 -4.77
N SER A 143 -26.08 -3.40 -5.81
CA SER A 143 -25.31 -4.12 -6.86
C SER A 143 -23.79 -4.07 -6.65
N ALA A 144 -23.26 -2.99 -6.08
CA ALA A 144 -21.82 -2.82 -5.89
C ALA A 144 -21.27 -3.69 -4.73
N ALA A 145 -22.07 -3.88 -3.67
CA ALA A 145 -21.65 -4.65 -2.49
C ALA A 145 -21.48 -6.16 -2.75
N LEU A 146 -22.29 -6.74 -3.64
CA LEU A 146 -22.14 -8.13 -4.04
C LEU A 146 -20.88 -8.34 -4.91
N GLY A 147 -20.58 -7.35 -5.77
CA GLY A 147 -19.36 -7.35 -6.57
C GLY A 147 -18.10 -7.32 -5.72
N SER A 148 -18.04 -6.42 -4.72
CA SER A 148 -16.87 -6.31 -3.84
C SER A 148 -16.65 -7.57 -3.00
N LEU A 149 -17.71 -8.19 -2.46
CA LEU A 149 -17.62 -9.44 -1.73
C LEU A 149 -17.06 -10.57 -2.63
N ALA A 150 -17.56 -10.69 -3.86
CA ALA A 150 -17.08 -11.70 -4.79
C ALA A 150 -15.59 -11.51 -5.11
N VAL A 151 -15.14 -10.27 -5.35
CA VAL A 151 -13.73 -9.96 -5.61
C VAL A 151 -12.85 -10.35 -4.42
N LEU A 152 -13.27 -10.02 -3.19
CA LEU A 152 -12.54 -10.35 -1.96
C LEU A 152 -12.41 -11.86 -1.74
N LEU A 153 -13.50 -12.59 -1.94
CA LEU A 153 -13.50 -14.04 -1.81
C LEU A 153 -12.65 -14.69 -2.90
N VAL A 154 -12.74 -14.25 -4.14
CA VAL A 154 -11.94 -14.82 -5.24
C VAL A 154 -10.45 -14.60 -4.99
N ALA A 155 -10.03 -13.39 -4.59
CA ALA A 155 -8.64 -13.12 -4.21
C ALA A 155 -8.18 -14.04 -3.07
N SER A 156 -9.02 -14.19 -2.05
CA SER A 156 -8.70 -14.96 -0.84
C SER A 156 -8.66 -16.46 -1.08
N LEU A 157 -9.57 -16.98 -1.90
CA LEU A 157 -9.62 -18.37 -2.31
C LEU A 157 -8.46 -18.72 -3.25
N ALA A 158 -8.07 -17.80 -4.15
CA ALA A 158 -6.88 -17.97 -4.96
C ALA A 158 -5.62 -18.04 -4.08
N ALA A 159 -5.49 -17.15 -3.09
CA ALA A 159 -4.38 -17.18 -2.14
C ALA A 159 -4.36 -18.50 -1.35
N ALA A 160 -5.50 -18.85 -0.74
CA ALA A 160 -5.66 -20.07 0.03
C ALA A 160 -5.36 -21.33 -0.80
N GLY A 161 -5.84 -21.39 -2.04
CA GLY A 161 -5.59 -22.49 -2.97
C GLY A 161 -4.10 -22.61 -3.32
N GLY A 162 -3.42 -21.49 -3.58
CA GLY A 162 -1.98 -21.48 -3.83
C GLY A 162 -1.17 -22.00 -2.63
N LEU A 163 -1.49 -21.54 -1.42
CA LEU A 163 -0.85 -21.97 -0.17
C LEU A 163 -1.13 -23.44 0.18
N ILE A 164 -2.37 -23.91 -0.04
CA ILE A 164 -2.74 -25.30 0.20
C ILE A 164 -2.01 -26.22 -0.78
N LEU A 165 -1.97 -25.88 -2.07
CA LEU A 165 -1.22 -26.64 -3.07
C LEU A 165 0.27 -26.70 -2.73
N LEU A 166 0.86 -25.58 -2.31
CA LEU A 166 2.25 -25.54 -1.84
C LEU A 166 2.48 -26.53 -0.68
N GLY A 167 1.61 -26.51 0.34
CA GLY A 167 1.72 -27.40 1.49
C GLY A 167 1.52 -28.88 1.16
N LEU A 168 0.55 -29.19 0.29
CA LEU A 168 0.28 -30.55 -0.16
C LEU A 168 1.44 -31.12 -0.98
N GLN A 169 2.06 -30.32 -1.85
CA GLN A 169 3.14 -30.79 -2.72
C GLN A 169 4.49 -30.89 -2.02
N SER A 170 4.77 -29.98 -1.09
CA SER A 170 5.97 -30.05 -0.27
C SER A 170 5.89 -31.11 0.84
N GLY A 171 4.67 -31.53 1.20
CA GLY A 171 4.44 -32.29 2.43
C GLY A 171 4.72 -31.49 3.71
N ALA A 172 4.92 -30.18 3.59
CA ALA A 172 5.36 -29.31 4.66
C ALA A 172 4.41 -28.10 4.80
N TRP A 173 3.84 -27.93 5.99
CA TRP A 173 2.85 -26.90 6.24
C TRP A 173 3.40 -25.60 6.85
N HIS A 174 4.72 -25.45 6.95
CA HIS A 174 5.37 -24.26 7.48
C HIS A 174 6.37 -23.72 6.47
N TYR A 175 6.38 -22.41 6.24
CA TYR A 175 7.34 -21.76 5.32
C TYR A 175 8.80 -22.06 5.64
N ALA A 176 9.12 -22.21 6.93
CA ALA A 176 10.48 -22.45 7.39
C ALA A 176 10.87 -23.94 7.45
N ALA A 177 10.00 -24.85 6.96
CA ALA A 177 10.33 -26.26 6.88
C ALA A 177 11.30 -26.51 5.71
N PRO A 178 12.31 -27.39 5.86
CA PRO A 178 13.34 -27.61 4.83
C PRO A 178 12.79 -27.99 3.43
N MET A 179 11.64 -28.69 3.40
CA MET A 179 11.01 -29.14 2.15
C MET A 179 9.96 -28.17 1.61
N ALA A 180 9.65 -27.06 2.29
CA ALA A 180 8.58 -26.15 1.87
C ALA A 180 8.78 -25.61 0.44
N GLY A 181 10.04 -25.40 0.04
CA GLY A 181 10.40 -24.96 -1.30
C GLY A 181 10.09 -25.98 -2.41
N SER A 182 10.11 -27.27 -2.12
CA SER A 182 9.87 -28.31 -3.15
C SER A 182 8.43 -28.34 -3.63
N GLY A 183 7.50 -27.77 -2.87
CA GLY A 183 6.09 -27.64 -3.25
C GLY A 183 5.81 -26.46 -4.18
N LEU A 184 6.79 -25.57 -4.40
CA LEU A 184 6.58 -24.38 -5.21
C LEU A 184 6.59 -24.75 -6.70
N ASN A 185 5.46 -24.51 -7.37
CA ASN A 185 5.29 -24.80 -8.78
C ASN A 185 4.53 -23.67 -9.49
N SER A 186 4.40 -23.74 -10.82
CA SER A 186 3.76 -22.67 -11.60
C SER A 186 2.29 -22.44 -11.26
N LEU A 187 1.57 -23.48 -10.80
CA LEU A 187 0.16 -23.36 -10.46
C LEU A 187 -0.03 -22.64 -9.11
N SER A 188 0.66 -23.07 -8.06
CA SER A 188 0.67 -22.44 -6.75
C SER A 188 1.17 -21.00 -6.83
N PHE A 189 2.26 -20.77 -7.58
CA PHE A 189 2.77 -19.43 -7.87
C PHE A 189 1.73 -18.58 -8.62
N GLY A 190 1.16 -19.10 -9.71
CA GLY A 190 0.17 -18.40 -10.52
C GLY A 190 -1.08 -18.01 -9.73
N LEU A 191 -1.55 -18.88 -8.82
CA LEU A 191 -2.67 -18.58 -7.94
C LEU A 191 -2.35 -17.47 -6.93
N LEU A 192 -1.13 -17.45 -6.38
CA LEU A 192 -0.69 -16.40 -5.45
C LEU A 192 -0.49 -15.06 -6.17
N LEU A 193 0.07 -15.08 -7.38
CA LEU A 193 0.16 -13.89 -8.22
C LEU A 193 -1.23 -13.38 -8.63
N LEU A 194 -2.16 -14.27 -8.98
CA LEU A 194 -3.54 -13.94 -9.28
C LEU A 194 -4.22 -13.30 -8.05
N ALA A 195 -4.03 -13.88 -6.87
CA ALA A 195 -4.56 -13.34 -5.62
C ALA A 195 -4.05 -11.93 -5.33
N ALA A 196 -2.75 -11.69 -5.50
CA ALA A 196 -2.15 -10.36 -5.36
C ALA A 196 -2.71 -9.38 -6.41
N THR A 197 -2.87 -9.82 -7.65
CA THR A 197 -3.41 -9.02 -8.76
C THR A 197 -4.86 -8.60 -8.51
N ILE A 198 -5.72 -9.56 -8.15
CA ILE A 198 -7.13 -9.30 -7.83
C ILE A 198 -7.24 -8.46 -6.56
N GLY A 199 -6.48 -8.82 -5.53
CA GLY A 199 -6.42 -8.09 -4.26
C GLY A 199 -5.95 -6.65 -4.41
N SER A 200 -5.15 -6.33 -5.43
CA SER A 200 -4.71 -4.97 -5.76
C SER A 200 -5.71 -4.16 -6.58
N GLY A 201 -6.90 -4.70 -6.88
CA GLY A 201 -7.89 -4.08 -7.76
C GLY A 201 -7.58 -4.24 -9.25
N GLY A 202 -6.69 -5.17 -9.63
CA GLY A 202 -6.27 -5.38 -11.02
C GLY A 202 -7.41 -5.68 -12.00
N LEU A 203 -8.48 -6.35 -11.53
CA LEU A 203 -9.66 -6.60 -12.37
C LEU A 203 -10.43 -5.33 -12.72
N ASP A 204 -10.50 -4.38 -11.78
CA ASP A 204 -11.18 -3.10 -12.01
C ASP A 204 -10.33 -2.20 -12.91
N LEU A 205 -9.01 -2.22 -12.76
CA LEU A 205 -8.06 -1.52 -13.64
C LEU A 205 -8.22 -1.95 -15.10
N VAL A 206 -8.31 -3.26 -15.36
CA VAL A 206 -8.55 -3.78 -16.72
C VAL A 206 -9.90 -3.33 -17.27
N ARG A 207 -10.89 -3.12 -16.41
CA ARG A 207 -12.24 -2.65 -16.79
C ARG A 207 -12.35 -1.13 -16.84
N GLY A 208 -11.28 -0.38 -16.56
CA GLY A 208 -11.31 1.08 -16.49
C GLY A 208 -12.17 1.63 -15.34
N ARG A 209 -12.29 0.86 -14.25
CA ARG A 209 -13.09 1.22 -13.07
C ARG A 209 -12.18 1.59 -11.90
N VAL A 210 -12.72 2.38 -10.99
CA VAL A 210 -12.05 2.71 -9.73
C VAL A 210 -11.62 1.43 -9.03
N PRO A 211 -10.34 1.28 -8.65
CA PRO A 211 -9.86 0.07 -8.00
C PRO A 211 -10.61 -0.15 -6.69
N GLN A 212 -11.40 -1.23 -6.62
CA GLN A 212 -12.02 -1.65 -5.38
C GLN A 212 -11.14 -2.72 -4.76
N PHE A 213 -10.39 -2.34 -3.73
CA PHE A 213 -9.65 -3.30 -2.93
C PHE A 213 -9.86 -3.06 -1.44
N ASP A 214 -9.88 -4.15 -0.70
CA ASP A 214 -9.77 -4.10 0.75
C ASP A 214 -8.29 -4.04 1.12
N PRO A 215 -7.85 -3.01 1.86
CA PRO A 215 -6.43 -2.83 2.14
C PRO A 215 -5.83 -3.99 2.93
N LEU A 216 -6.58 -4.61 3.85
CA LEU A 216 -6.08 -5.71 4.68
C LEU A 216 -5.89 -6.97 3.85
N ILE A 217 -6.86 -7.31 3.00
CA ILE A 217 -6.76 -8.48 2.11
C ILE A 217 -5.68 -8.26 1.05
N ASN A 218 -5.58 -7.05 0.48
CA ASN A 218 -4.53 -6.72 -0.48
C ASN A 218 -3.14 -6.96 0.13
N VAL A 219 -2.89 -6.37 1.30
CA VAL A 219 -1.63 -6.52 2.04
C VAL A 219 -1.34 -8.00 2.36
N ALA A 220 -2.37 -8.78 2.74
CA ALA A 220 -2.21 -10.20 3.00
C ALA A 220 -1.86 -11.02 1.74
N CYS A 221 -2.48 -10.72 0.60
CA CYS A 221 -2.13 -11.35 -0.68
C CYS A 221 -0.71 -10.97 -1.13
N LEU A 222 -0.32 -9.71 -1.00
CA LEU A 222 1.04 -9.23 -1.31
C LEU A 222 2.08 -9.89 -0.41
N TYR A 223 1.79 -10.06 0.88
CA TYR A 223 2.63 -10.82 1.80
C TYR A 223 2.83 -12.25 1.32
N CYS A 224 1.76 -12.96 0.94
CA CYS A 224 1.86 -14.34 0.49
C CYS A 224 2.76 -14.46 -0.75
N LEU A 225 2.67 -13.51 -1.68
CA LEU A 225 3.53 -13.46 -2.87
C LEU A 225 4.99 -13.19 -2.51
N LEU A 226 5.28 -12.13 -1.75
CA LEU A 226 6.64 -11.79 -1.32
C LEU A 226 7.29 -12.91 -0.51
N ARG A 227 6.49 -13.62 0.28
CA ARG A 227 6.98 -14.70 1.12
C ARG A 227 7.53 -15.87 0.32
N LEU A 228 7.11 -16.06 -0.93
CA LEU A 228 7.65 -17.11 -1.80
C LEU A 228 9.15 -16.97 -2.07
N PHE A 229 9.74 -15.78 -1.92
CA PHE A 229 11.19 -15.62 -2.03
C PHE A 229 11.96 -16.44 -0.99
N SER A 230 11.39 -16.64 0.21
CA SER A 230 12.00 -17.46 1.27
C SER A 230 12.05 -18.95 0.93
N LEU A 231 11.31 -19.40 -0.09
CA LEU A 231 11.16 -20.82 -0.45
C LEU A 231 12.15 -21.28 -1.53
N GLY A 232 12.92 -20.35 -2.11
CA GLY A 232 13.92 -20.65 -3.12
C GLY A 232 13.89 -19.68 -4.29
N PRO A 233 14.86 -19.78 -5.21
CA PRO A 233 14.94 -18.90 -6.35
C PRO A 233 13.74 -19.10 -7.26
N TRP A 234 13.11 -18.00 -7.66
CA TRP A 234 12.06 -18.05 -8.67
C TRP A 234 12.68 -18.33 -10.03
N ASN A 235 11.99 -19.13 -10.85
CA ASN A 235 12.40 -19.24 -12.23
C ASN A 235 12.16 -17.91 -12.98
N ILE A 236 12.88 -17.72 -14.09
CA ILE A 236 12.82 -16.48 -14.87
C ILE A 236 11.41 -16.20 -15.39
N GLY A 237 10.64 -17.24 -15.73
CA GLY A 237 9.26 -17.08 -16.20
C GLY A 237 8.33 -16.48 -15.14
N TRP A 238 8.47 -16.91 -13.88
CA TRP A 238 7.73 -16.37 -12.74
C TRP A 238 8.08 -14.92 -12.46
N LEU A 239 9.38 -14.59 -12.42
CA LEU A 239 9.87 -13.23 -12.25
C LEU A 239 9.32 -12.31 -13.35
N PHE A 240 9.46 -12.72 -14.61
CA PHE A 240 8.97 -11.96 -15.76
C PHE A 240 7.46 -11.76 -15.74
N ALA A 241 6.68 -12.82 -15.42
CA ALA A 241 5.23 -12.72 -15.32
C ALA A 241 4.80 -11.75 -14.21
N THR A 242 5.41 -11.85 -13.03
CA THR A 242 5.13 -10.94 -11.91
C THR A 242 5.51 -9.50 -12.25
N MET A 243 6.66 -9.29 -12.89
CA MET A 243 7.10 -7.96 -13.32
C MET A 243 6.14 -7.36 -14.35
N LEU A 244 5.70 -8.12 -15.36
CA LEU A 244 4.75 -7.65 -16.37
C LEU A 244 3.40 -7.31 -15.76
N VAL A 245 2.86 -8.17 -14.91
CA VAL A 245 1.58 -7.96 -14.24
C VAL A 245 1.66 -6.72 -13.34
N GLY A 246 2.71 -6.61 -12.52
CA GLY A 246 2.95 -5.44 -11.67
C GLY A 246 3.09 -4.16 -12.50
N GLY A 247 3.93 -4.16 -13.54
CA GLY A 247 4.16 -3.00 -14.39
C GLY A 247 2.91 -2.55 -15.12
N ALA A 248 2.07 -3.49 -15.58
CA ALA A 248 0.78 -3.20 -16.16
C ALA A 248 -0.19 -2.55 -15.15
N ILE A 249 -0.24 -3.04 -13.91
CA ILE A 249 -1.03 -2.45 -12.82
C ILE A 249 -0.55 -1.02 -12.53
N VAL A 250 0.77 -0.80 -12.41
CA VAL A 250 1.38 0.51 -12.16
C VAL A 250 0.96 1.52 -13.23
N LEU A 251 1.16 1.15 -14.50
CA LEU A 251 0.84 2.02 -15.64
C LEU A 251 -0.66 2.29 -15.74
N ALA A 252 -1.49 1.25 -15.62
CA ALA A 252 -2.94 1.39 -15.69
C ALA A 252 -3.48 2.29 -14.57
N ALA A 253 -3.04 2.07 -13.33
CA ALA A 253 -3.46 2.87 -12.18
C ALA A 253 -3.00 4.33 -12.29
N ALA A 254 -1.76 4.57 -12.73
CA ALA A 254 -1.23 5.92 -12.92
C ALA A 254 -1.96 6.65 -14.06
N TRP A 255 -2.17 5.99 -15.21
CA TRP A 255 -2.86 6.56 -16.36
C TRP A 255 -4.31 6.89 -16.05
N GLN A 256 -5.06 5.93 -15.50
CA GLN A 256 -6.48 6.14 -15.18
C GLN A 256 -6.63 7.15 -14.04
N GLY A 257 -5.77 7.09 -13.02
CA GLY A 257 -5.73 8.07 -11.93
C GLY A 257 -5.41 9.49 -12.40
N ALA A 258 -4.61 9.67 -13.46
CA ALA A 258 -4.33 11.00 -14.04
C ALA A 258 -5.59 11.69 -14.59
N VAL A 259 -6.56 10.93 -15.07
CA VAL A 259 -7.80 11.44 -15.68
C VAL A 259 -8.99 11.39 -14.70
N ALA A 260 -8.93 10.52 -13.69
CA ALA A 260 -10.03 10.31 -12.73
C ALA A 260 -10.39 11.56 -11.90
N PRO A 261 -11.61 11.66 -11.37
CA PRO A 261 -11.99 12.69 -10.40
C PRO A 261 -11.11 12.72 -9.13
N SER A 262 -11.01 13.88 -8.46
CA SER A 262 -10.12 14.05 -7.30
C SER A 262 -10.52 13.18 -6.09
N ASN A 263 -11.80 12.93 -5.87
CA ASN A 263 -12.30 12.08 -4.78
C ASN A 263 -11.86 10.60 -4.89
N GLU A 264 -11.39 10.15 -6.05
CA GLU A 264 -10.91 8.78 -6.27
C GLU A 264 -9.40 8.63 -6.12
N THR A 265 -8.68 9.73 -5.87
CA THR A 265 -7.20 9.78 -5.86
C THR A 265 -6.58 8.72 -4.95
N ALA A 266 -7.13 8.50 -3.75
CA ALA A 266 -6.61 7.51 -2.81
C ALA A 266 -6.63 6.07 -3.36
N ALA A 267 -7.70 5.69 -4.08
CA ALA A 267 -7.85 4.36 -4.66
C ALA A 267 -6.84 4.13 -5.79
N TRP A 268 -6.68 5.10 -6.68
CA TRP A 268 -5.71 5.04 -7.77
C TRP A 268 -4.26 5.00 -7.27
N GLN A 269 -3.93 5.79 -6.24
CA GLN A 269 -2.61 5.73 -5.60
C GLN A 269 -2.35 4.39 -4.90
N GLY A 270 -3.36 3.81 -4.27
CA GLY A 270 -3.26 2.47 -3.70
C GLY A 270 -2.99 1.40 -4.75
N GLY A 271 -3.67 1.47 -5.91
CA GLY A 271 -3.40 0.59 -7.06
C GLY A 271 -1.98 0.77 -7.61
N TYR A 272 -1.51 2.02 -7.74
CA TYR A 272 -0.15 2.35 -8.16
C TYR A 272 0.90 1.73 -7.23
N LEU A 273 0.77 1.92 -5.91
CA LEU A 273 1.69 1.34 -4.93
C LEU A 273 1.64 -0.19 -4.93
N SER A 274 0.46 -0.79 -5.05
CA SER A 274 0.30 -2.25 -5.14
C SER A 274 1.03 -2.80 -6.37
N GLY A 275 0.88 -2.13 -7.51
CA GLY A 275 1.62 -2.46 -8.73
C GLY A 275 3.13 -2.36 -8.55
N LEU A 276 3.63 -1.34 -7.83
CA LEU A 276 5.07 -1.20 -7.57
C LEU A 276 5.60 -2.34 -6.69
N ILE A 277 4.80 -2.79 -5.72
CA ILE A 277 5.14 -3.94 -4.86
C ILE A 277 5.26 -5.21 -5.70
N ILE A 278 4.28 -5.47 -6.56
CA ILE A 278 4.30 -6.62 -7.46
C ILE A 278 5.46 -6.51 -8.46
N THR A 279 5.69 -5.32 -9.03
CA THR A 279 6.82 -5.09 -9.97
C THR A 279 8.15 -5.35 -9.26
N GLY A 280 8.34 -4.81 -8.06
CA GLY A 280 9.54 -4.99 -7.26
C GLY A 280 9.81 -6.46 -6.93
N ALA A 281 8.76 -7.21 -6.58
CA ALA A 281 8.85 -8.66 -6.45
C ALA A 281 9.31 -9.31 -7.77
N GLY A 282 8.71 -8.95 -8.91
CA GLY A 282 9.06 -9.50 -10.21
C GLY A 282 10.48 -9.21 -10.70
N LEU A 283 11.10 -8.11 -10.24
CA LEU A 283 12.49 -7.80 -10.56
C LEU A 283 13.48 -8.83 -9.99
N GLY A 284 13.08 -9.55 -8.93
CA GLY A 284 13.89 -10.64 -8.37
C GLY A 284 15.28 -10.19 -7.99
N SER A 285 15.41 -9.07 -7.30
CA SER A 285 16.69 -8.56 -6.82
C SER A 285 16.50 -7.92 -5.45
N ASP A 286 17.59 -7.77 -4.70
CA ASP A 286 17.58 -7.06 -3.41
C ASP A 286 16.94 -5.67 -3.57
N ALA A 287 17.26 -4.97 -4.66
CA ALA A 287 16.69 -3.67 -4.98
C ALA A 287 15.17 -3.72 -5.21
N GLY A 288 14.69 -4.75 -5.90
CA GLY A 288 13.26 -4.99 -6.10
C GLY A 288 12.51 -5.29 -4.79
N ILE A 289 13.11 -6.06 -3.88
CA ILE A 289 12.52 -6.35 -2.57
C ILE A 289 12.52 -5.11 -1.66
N ILE A 290 13.59 -4.30 -1.70
CA ILE A 290 13.62 -3.01 -1.00
C ILE A 290 12.52 -2.08 -1.54
N LEU A 291 12.34 -1.99 -2.85
CA LEU A 291 11.22 -1.26 -3.45
C LEU A 291 9.87 -1.77 -2.93
N ALA A 292 9.66 -3.09 -2.96
CA ALA A 292 8.39 -3.69 -2.56
C ALA A 292 8.08 -3.43 -1.09
N THR A 293 9.04 -3.63 -0.21
CA THR A 293 8.89 -3.40 1.24
C THR A 293 8.75 -1.92 1.59
N TYR A 294 9.48 -1.04 0.92
CA TYR A 294 9.31 0.41 1.09
C TYR A 294 7.92 0.85 0.63
N SER A 295 7.42 0.34 -0.49
CA SER A 295 6.10 0.68 -1.02
C SER A 295 4.96 0.14 -0.14
N LEU A 296 5.16 -1.03 0.48
CA LEU A 296 4.27 -1.56 1.53
C LEU A 296 4.20 -0.65 2.77
N LEU A 297 5.32 -0.04 3.17
CA LEU A 297 5.33 0.93 4.27
C LEU A 297 4.55 2.21 3.94
N LEU A 298 4.58 2.64 2.68
CA LEU A 298 3.90 3.86 2.24
C LEU A 298 2.39 3.70 2.15
N MET A 299 1.93 2.50 1.83
CA MET A 299 0.52 2.18 1.62
C MET A 299 -0.45 2.75 2.66
N PRO A 300 -0.31 2.49 3.97
CA PRO A 300 -1.21 3.04 4.99
C PRO A 300 -1.09 4.55 5.14
N ILE A 301 0.11 5.13 4.94
CA ILE A 301 0.36 6.57 5.03
C ILE A 301 -0.36 7.31 3.91
N VAL A 302 -0.19 6.82 2.67
CA VAL A 302 -0.78 7.40 1.46
C VAL A 302 -2.30 7.22 1.48
N HIS A 303 -2.78 6.03 1.85
CA HIS A 303 -4.21 5.78 1.97
C HIS A 303 -4.87 6.74 2.97
N PHE A 304 -4.37 6.79 4.21
CA PHE A 304 -4.95 7.66 5.22
C PHE A 304 -4.89 9.14 4.84
N SER A 305 -3.76 9.59 4.27
CA SER A 305 -3.58 11.01 4.00
C SER A 305 -4.40 11.52 2.81
N LEU A 306 -4.71 10.64 1.84
CA LEU A 306 -5.52 10.98 0.67
C LEU A 306 -7.02 10.72 0.86
N SER A 307 -7.41 9.89 1.84
CA SER A 307 -8.81 9.66 2.18
C SER A 307 -9.45 10.78 3.01
N GLN A 308 -8.67 11.78 3.44
CA GLN A 308 -9.18 12.90 4.23
C GLN A 308 -9.65 14.07 3.36
N PRO A 309 -10.89 14.56 3.52
CA PRO A 309 -11.47 15.58 2.63
C PRO A 309 -10.97 17.01 2.86
N GLN A 310 -10.19 17.31 3.91
CA GLN A 310 -9.92 18.69 4.32
C GLN A 310 -8.49 18.90 4.82
N ALA A 311 -7.61 19.29 3.91
CA ALA A 311 -6.21 19.49 4.21
C ALA A 311 -5.59 20.65 3.45
N PRO A 312 -4.54 21.26 4.03
CA PRO A 312 -3.92 22.43 3.45
C PRO A 312 -3.23 22.05 2.13
N HIS A 313 -3.35 22.90 1.12
CA HIS A 313 -2.83 22.65 -0.23
C HIS A 313 -1.37 22.14 -0.28
N TRP A 314 -0.48 22.62 0.58
CA TRP A 314 0.93 22.24 0.58
C TRP A 314 1.18 20.81 1.07
N SER A 315 0.28 20.22 1.86
CA SER A 315 0.51 18.90 2.43
C SER A 315 0.43 17.78 1.40
N TYR A 316 -0.52 17.91 0.47
CA TYR A 316 -0.69 16.97 -0.61
C TYR A 316 0.52 16.92 -1.55
N TRP A 317 1.28 18.01 -1.68
CA TRP A 317 2.55 18.00 -2.42
C TRP A 317 3.57 17.04 -1.81
N LEU A 318 3.57 16.84 -0.49
CA LEU A 318 4.47 15.89 0.18
C LEU A 318 4.07 14.42 -0.02
N LEU A 319 2.90 14.18 -0.61
CA LEU A 319 2.42 12.86 -1.04
C LEU A 319 2.54 12.67 -2.56
N CYS A 320 3.16 13.64 -3.25
CA CYS A 320 3.29 13.63 -4.70
C CYS A 320 4.58 12.94 -5.11
N ALA A 321 4.51 11.96 -6.02
CA ALA A 321 5.69 11.28 -6.55
C ALA A 321 6.62 12.20 -7.38
N ALA A 322 6.15 13.38 -7.78
CA ALA A 322 6.97 14.37 -8.50
C ALA A 322 7.76 15.32 -7.58
N LEU A 323 7.43 15.39 -6.28
CA LEU A 323 8.15 16.27 -5.36
C LEU A 323 9.41 15.55 -4.84
N PRO A 324 10.62 16.10 -5.06
CA PRO A 324 11.83 15.52 -4.52
C PRO A 324 11.75 15.37 -3.00
N LEU A 325 12.36 14.31 -2.47
CA LEU A 325 12.37 13.99 -1.04
C LEU A 325 10.98 13.66 -0.45
N SER A 326 9.95 13.43 -1.29
CA SER A 326 8.70 12.84 -0.84
C SER A 326 8.81 11.33 -0.74
N ALA A 327 7.98 10.72 0.12
CA ALA A 327 8.03 9.27 0.28
C ALA A 327 7.66 8.54 -1.03
N PRO A 328 6.58 8.93 -1.75
CA PRO A 328 6.25 8.35 -3.05
C PRO A 328 7.31 8.60 -4.13
N PHE A 329 8.00 9.75 -4.10
CA PHE A 329 9.15 10.00 -4.99
C PHE A 329 10.26 8.98 -4.75
N ILE A 330 10.62 8.72 -3.49
CA ILE A 330 11.65 7.73 -3.17
C ILE A 330 11.22 6.34 -3.64
N SER A 331 9.94 5.96 -3.48
CA SER A 331 9.44 4.69 -4.02
C SER A 331 9.58 4.62 -5.55
N ALA A 332 9.15 5.66 -6.28
CA ALA A 332 9.33 5.73 -7.74
C ALA A 332 10.81 5.69 -8.15
N TRP A 333 11.68 6.38 -7.40
CA TRP A 333 13.13 6.38 -7.61
C TRP A 333 13.72 5.00 -7.41
N LEU A 334 13.37 4.31 -6.31
CA LEU A 334 13.77 2.93 -6.05
C LEU A 334 13.28 1.99 -7.17
N ALA A 335 12.11 2.26 -7.75
CA ALA A 335 11.55 1.46 -8.84
C ALA A 335 12.35 1.58 -10.13
N VAL A 336 12.62 2.81 -10.55
CA VAL A 336 13.48 3.10 -11.70
C VAL A 336 14.88 2.55 -11.47
N ALA A 337 15.40 2.73 -10.26
CA ALA A 337 16.69 2.21 -9.86
C ALA A 337 16.75 0.68 -9.98
N ALA A 338 15.81 -0.03 -9.36
CA ALA A 338 15.78 -1.48 -9.41
C ALA A 338 15.63 -2.01 -10.86
N ALA A 339 14.84 -1.34 -11.70
CA ALA A 339 14.69 -1.70 -13.11
C ALA A 339 15.98 -1.47 -13.94
N LEU A 340 16.65 -0.33 -13.76
CA LEU A 340 17.91 -0.01 -14.46
C LEU A 340 19.04 -0.95 -14.03
N ALA A 341 19.11 -1.29 -12.74
CA ALA A 341 20.09 -2.25 -12.24
C ALA A 341 19.88 -3.65 -12.82
N GLY A 342 18.62 -4.04 -13.08
CA GLY A 342 18.28 -5.24 -13.83
C GLY A 342 18.46 -5.13 -15.36
N GLY A 343 19.00 -4.02 -15.88
CA GLY A 343 19.18 -3.80 -17.32
C GLY A 343 17.90 -3.52 -18.10
N MET A 344 16.78 -3.27 -17.43
CA MET A 344 15.46 -3.12 -18.03
C MET A 344 15.13 -1.64 -18.28
N THR A 345 15.82 -1.03 -19.23
CA THR A 345 15.70 0.40 -19.57
C THR A 345 14.28 0.80 -19.96
N LEU A 346 13.58 -0.03 -20.75
CA LEU A 346 12.20 0.23 -21.14
C LEU A 346 11.27 0.29 -19.92
N LEU A 347 11.40 -0.69 -19.01
CA LEU A 347 10.62 -0.72 -17.76
C LEU A 347 10.92 0.51 -16.90
N ALA A 348 12.19 0.90 -16.78
CA ALA A 348 12.60 2.09 -16.04
C ALA A 348 11.92 3.36 -16.59
N VAL A 349 11.94 3.55 -17.91
CA VAL A 349 11.25 4.68 -18.57
C VAL A 349 9.73 4.62 -18.32
N SER A 350 9.13 3.43 -18.41
CA SER A 350 7.70 3.24 -18.15
C SER A 350 7.31 3.54 -16.70
N LEU A 351 8.08 3.06 -15.73
CA LEU A 351 7.85 3.32 -14.30
C LEU A 351 8.00 4.80 -13.97
N TRP A 352 8.91 5.48 -14.67
CA TRP A 352 9.06 6.92 -14.53
C TRP A 352 7.90 7.71 -15.10
N ALA A 353 7.45 7.36 -16.30
CA ALA A 353 6.23 7.93 -16.87
C ALA A 353 5.02 7.69 -15.95
N ALA A 354 4.91 6.49 -15.37
CA ALA A 354 3.87 6.18 -14.39
C ALA A 354 3.96 7.05 -13.13
N ALA A 355 5.16 7.29 -12.59
CA ALA A 355 5.34 8.17 -11.44
C ALA A 355 4.88 9.61 -11.73
N LEU A 356 5.19 10.13 -12.91
CA LEU A 356 4.74 11.45 -13.35
C LEU A 356 3.21 11.52 -13.53
N LEU A 357 2.60 10.47 -14.10
CA LEU A 357 1.15 10.38 -14.23
C LEU A 357 0.46 10.27 -12.86
N ALA A 358 1.03 9.48 -11.94
CA ALA A 358 0.55 9.34 -10.57
C ALA A 358 0.68 10.63 -9.76
N ALA A 359 1.58 11.56 -10.12
CA ALA A 359 1.68 12.86 -9.48
C ALA A 359 0.48 13.79 -9.77
N LEU A 360 -0.14 13.67 -10.95
CA LEU A 360 -1.23 14.55 -11.41
C LEU A 360 -2.48 14.54 -10.51
N PRO A 361 -3.07 13.40 -10.11
CA PRO A 361 -4.24 13.41 -9.24
C PRO A 361 -3.96 14.06 -7.88
N VAL A 362 -2.78 13.81 -7.30
CA VAL A 362 -2.38 14.42 -6.02
C VAL A 362 -2.21 15.93 -6.16
N ALA A 363 -1.59 16.41 -7.25
CA ALA A 363 -1.48 17.83 -7.54
C ALA A 363 -2.85 18.50 -7.74
N ARG A 364 -3.79 17.84 -8.40
CA ARG A 364 -5.17 18.34 -8.55
C ARG A 364 -5.87 18.48 -7.20
N LEU A 365 -5.67 17.52 -6.31
CA LEU A 365 -6.25 17.52 -4.97
C LEU A 365 -5.63 18.61 -4.09
N ALA A 366 -4.31 18.81 -4.17
CA ALA A 366 -3.61 19.94 -3.56
C ALA A 366 -4.23 21.30 -3.94
N ARG A 367 -4.75 21.40 -5.17
CA ARG A 367 -5.34 22.62 -5.71
C ARG A 367 -6.68 23.01 -5.10
N GLN A 368 -7.46 22.01 -4.69
CA GLN A 368 -8.82 22.21 -4.18
C GLN A 368 -8.81 22.79 -2.77
N GLY A 369 -7.65 22.80 -2.10
CA GLY A 369 -7.28 23.63 -0.95
C GLY A 369 -8.42 23.95 0.02
N ALA A 370 -8.62 23.11 1.03
CA ALA A 370 -9.47 23.43 2.18
C ALA A 370 -8.63 24.00 3.32
N GLN A 371 -9.24 24.76 4.22
CA GLN A 371 -8.57 25.14 5.46
C GLN A 371 -8.33 23.90 6.34
N PRO A 372 -7.14 23.77 6.96
CA PRO A 372 -6.82 22.65 7.85
C PRO A 372 -7.66 22.73 9.12
N THR A 373 -8.41 21.68 9.44
CA THR A 373 -9.20 21.61 10.68
C THR A 373 -8.66 20.58 11.69
N SER A 374 -7.76 19.67 11.29
CA SER A 374 -7.30 18.59 12.18
C SER A 374 -5.78 18.48 12.37
N LEU A 375 -5.36 18.38 13.63
CA LEU A 375 -3.97 18.11 14.05
C LEU A 375 -3.46 16.75 13.54
N LEU A 376 -4.36 15.79 13.33
CA LEU A 376 -4.02 14.45 12.87
C LEU A 376 -3.50 14.42 11.43
N HIS A 377 -3.98 15.33 10.59
CA HIS A 377 -3.50 15.46 9.23
C HIS A 377 -2.01 15.86 9.20
N TYR A 378 -1.61 16.84 10.01
CA TYR A 378 -0.21 17.22 10.18
C TYR A 378 0.68 16.08 10.65
N GLN A 379 0.16 15.21 11.53
CA GLN A 379 0.91 14.04 11.98
C GLN A 379 1.20 13.06 10.84
N THR A 380 0.26 12.79 9.94
CA THR A 380 0.47 11.80 8.87
C THR A 380 1.30 12.32 7.72
N ILE A 381 1.19 13.61 7.42
CA ILE A 381 2.17 14.29 6.55
C ILE A 381 3.56 14.25 7.19
N GLY A 382 3.66 14.59 8.48
CA GLY A 382 4.91 14.54 9.21
C GLY A 382 5.54 13.16 9.19
N LEU A 383 4.72 12.11 9.29
CA LEU A 383 5.15 10.72 9.11
C LEU A 383 5.61 10.45 7.68
N GLY A 384 4.89 10.91 6.64
CA GLY A 384 5.30 10.76 5.25
C GLY A 384 6.66 11.42 4.96
N VAL A 385 6.84 12.67 5.42
CA VAL A 385 8.12 13.40 5.34
C VAL A 385 9.20 12.70 6.17
N GLY A 386 8.87 12.26 7.37
CA GLY A 386 9.78 11.55 8.25
C GLY A 386 10.26 10.23 7.65
N VAL A 387 9.38 9.47 6.99
CA VAL A 387 9.74 8.25 6.25
C VAL A 387 10.64 8.59 5.07
N ALA A 388 10.36 9.68 4.35
CA ALA A 388 11.16 10.07 3.21
C ALA A 388 12.58 10.53 3.62
N LEU A 389 12.68 11.46 4.56
CA LEU A 389 13.95 11.93 5.11
C LEU A 389 14.70 10.80 5.84
N GLY A 390 13.96 9.89 6.45
CA GLY A 390 14.47 8.70 7.13
C GLY A 390 14.87 7.56 6.21
N ALA A 391 14.62 7.63 4.89
CA ALA A 391 14.96 6.56 3.94
C ALA A 391 16.41 6.05 4.03
N PRO A 392 17.45 6.89 4.25
CA PRO A 392 18.84 6.45 4.44
C PRO A 392 19.09 5.64 5.70
N LEU A 393 18.21 5.75 6.69
CA LEU A 393 18.27 4.96 7.90
C LEU A 393 17.35 3.75 7.77
N ILE A 394 16.16 3.92 7.19
CA ILE A 394 15.16 2.87 7.00
C ILE A 394 15.67 1.79 6.03
N ILE A 395 16.29 2.15 4.91
CA ILE A 395 16.74 1.18 3.92
C ILE A 395 17.81 0.23 4.51
N PRO A 396 18.97 0.70 5.01
CA PRO A 396 20.01 -0.21 5.48
C PRO A 396 19.66 -0.89 6.80
N ASN A 397 18.97 -0.23 7.72
CA ASN A 397 18.72 -0.78 9.06
C ASN A 397 17.44 -1.61 9.14
N LEU A 398 16.48 -1.41 8.23
CA LEU A 398 15.21 -2.11 8.26
C LEU A 398 14.97 -2.93 6.99
N LEU A 399 15.00 -2.32 5.80
CA LEU A 399 14.57 -3.02 4.59
C LEU A 399 15.63 -3.99 4.04
N ALA A 400 16.92 -3.67 4.17
CA ALA A 400 18.00 -4.55 3.74
C ALA A 400 18.04 -5.88 4.52
N PRO A 401 17.83 -5.92 5.86
CA PRO A 401 17.63 -7.17 6.58
C PRO A 401 16.48 -8.02 6.06
N ILE A 402 15.35 -7.40 5.67
CA ILE A 402 14.21 -8.12 5.07
C ILE A 402 14.61 -8.74 3.73
N ALA A 403 15.28 -7.97 2.86
CA ALA A 403 15.78 -8.46 1.57
C ALA A 403 16.76 -9.64 1.77
N ALA A 404 17.72 -9.49 2.68
CA ALA A 404 18.67 -10.54 3.02
C ALA A 404 17.97 -11.81 3.54
N GLN A 405 16.94 -11.66 4.38
CA GLN A 405 16.16 -12.78 4.90
C GLN A 405 15.36 -13.50 3.80
N LEU A 406 14.86 -12.78 2.81
CA LEU A 406 14.17 -13.34 1.66
C LEU A 406 15.13 -13.94 0.62
N GLN A 407 16.44 -14.00 0.91
CA GLN A 407 17.48 -14.59 0.05
C GLN A 407 17.49 -14.00 -1.38
N SER A 408 17.10 -12.74 -1.56
CA SER A 408 17.04 -12.09 -2.87
C SER A 408 18.41 -11.85 -3.54
N GLY A 409 19.52 -12.13 -2.84
CA GLY A 409 20.89 -12.01 -3.34
C GLY A 409 21.41 -13.24 -4.11
N LEU A 410 20.63 -14.32 -4.23
CA LEU A 410 20.98 -15.48 -5.08
C LEU A 410 20.53 -15.33 -6.54
N THR A 411 20.04 -14.15 -6.92
CA THR A 411 19.53 -13.93 -8.27
C THR A 411 20.68 -13.67 -9.24
N PRO A 412 20.50 -13.99 -10.54
CA PRO A 412 21.57 -13.87 -11.53
C PRO A 412 22.08 -12.42 -11.73
N PHE A 413 21.45 -11.44 -11.11
CA PHE A 413 21.74 -10.01 -11.27
C PHE A 413 22.73 -9.44 -10.23
N GLY A 414 23.15 -10.22 -9.22
CA GLY A 414 24.11 -9.79 -8.20
C GLY A 414 23.54 -8.81 -7.15
N SER A 415 24.38 -8.36 -6.20
CA SER A 415 23.99 -7.43 -5.14
C SER A 415 23.95 -5.99 -5.67
N ILE A 416 22.79 -5.34 -5.57
CA ILE A 416 22.61 -3.94 -5.98
C ILE A 416 22.57 -3.07 -4.72
N GLU A 417 23.57 -2.21 -4.52
CA GLU A 417 23.55 -1.25 -3.42
C GLU A 417 22.76 0.00 -3.83
N LEU A 418 21.58 0.14 -3.24
CA LEU A 418 20.74 1.32 -3.40
C LEU A 418 21.19 2.40 -2.41
N TRP A 419 21.68 3.52 -2.93
CA TRP A 419 21.85 4.72 -2.10
C TRP A 419 20.62 5.63 -2.25
N PRO A 420 19.82 5.83 -1.18
CA PRO A 420 18.56 6.58 -1.24
C PRO A 420 18.69 8.00 -1.79
N TRP A 421 19.84 8.65 -1.61
CA TRP A 421 20.10 10.01 -2.11
C TRP A 421 21.16 10.12 -3.21
N ALA A 422 22.17 9.23 -3.21
CA ALA A 422 23.29 9.32 -4.14
C ALA A 422 23.04 8.59 -5.47
N GLY A 423 22.02 7.74 -5.53
CA GLY A 423 21.63 7.00 -6.73
C GLY A 423 21.96 5.50 -6.66
N LEU A 424 21.89 4.84 -7.81
CA LEU A 424 22.28 3.43 -7.94
C LEU A 424 23.79 3.29 -8.03
N MET A 425 24.35 2.40 -7.21
CA MET A 425 25.63 1.76 -7.51
C MET A 425 25.35 0.30 -7.85
N ALA A 426 25.37 -0.04 -9.14
CA ALA A 426 25.33 -1.42 -9.57
C ALA A 426 26.72 -2.03 -9.30
N LEU A 427 26.78 -3.01 -8.40
CA LEU A 427 28.01 -3.75 -8.12
C LEU A 427 27.94 -5.11 -8.83
N ASN A 428 29.03 -5.54 -9.49
CA ASN A 428 29.09 -6.91 -10.01
C ASN A 428 29.25 -7.91 -8.86
N ALA A 429 29.22 -9.21 -9.18
CA ALA A 429 29.47 -10.29 -8.21
C ALA A 429 30.84 -10.18 -7.49
N ALA A 430 31.79 -9.39 -8.01
CA ALA A 430 33.08 -9.06 -7.41
C ALA A 430 33.05 -7.73 -6.60
N ARG A 431 31.88 -7.16 -6.33
CA ARG A 431 31.67 -5.85 -5.68
C ARG A 431 32.35 -4.67 -6.37
N GLN A 432 32.59 -4.75 -7.68
CA GLN A 432 33.10 -3.62 -8.45
C GLN A 432 31.93 -2.79 -9.00
N PRO A 433 32.00 -1.45 -8.94
CA PRO A 433 30.98 -0.59 -9.54
C PRO A 433 30.99 -0.75 -11.06
N VAL A 434 29.89 -1.27 -11.60
CA VAL A 434 29.70 -1.53 -13.05
C VAL A 434 29.02 -0.34 -13.73
N ALA A 435 28.15 0.37 -13.01
CA ALA A 435 27.47 1.55 -13.53
C ALA A 435 27.09 2.51 -12.39
N THR A 436 27.46 3.77 -12.55
CA THR A 436 26.92 4.91 -11.80
C THR A 436 26.05 5.70 -12.77
N LEU A 437 24.73 5.64 -12.62
CA LEU A 437 23.88 6.60 -13.33
C LEU A 437 24.14 7.98 -12.73
N PRO A 438 24.33 9.04 -13.53
CA PRO A 438 24.49 10.39 -13.01
C PRO A 438 23.15 10.82 -12.41
N SER A 439 22.96 10.50 -11.13
CA SER A 439 21.78 10.77 -10.31
C SER A 439 21.43 12.26 -10.31
N LEU A 440 22.44 13.12 -10.38
CA LEU A 440 22.29 14.56 -10.57
C LEU A 440 21.59 14.95 -11.88
N ALA A 441 21.84 14.25 -12.99
CA ALA A 441 21.21 14.55 -14.28
C ALA A 441 19.74 14.13 -14.29
N LEU A 442 19.40 12.98 -13.70
CA LEU A 442 18.02 12.54 -13.51
C LEU A 442 17.26 13.42 -12.51
N LEU A 443 17.92 13.86 -11.44
CA LEU A 443 17.34 14.78 -10.45
C LEU A 443 17.12 16.18 -11.04
N ALA A 444 18.06 16.67 -11.87
CA ALA A 444 17.88 17.92 -12.62
C ALA A 444 16.73 17.81 -13.62
N LEU A 445 16.62 16.69 -14.35
CA LEU A 445 15.50 16.43 -15.24
C LEU A 445 14.17 16.36 -14.47
N MET A 446 14.16 15.81 -13.26
CA MET A 446 13.00 15.83 -12.35
C MET A 446 12.61 17.22 -11.90
N LEU A 447 13.57 18.06 -11.52
CA LEU A 447 13.31 19.45 -11.17
C LEU A 447 12.68 20.20 -12.35
N ILE A 448 13.18 19.96 -13.56
CA ILE A 448 12.65 20.54 -14.80
C ILE A 448 11.24 20.02 -15.08
N LEU A 449 11.00 18.71 -14.96
CA LEU A 449 9.69 18.11 -15.23
C LEU A 449 8.66 18.45 -14.14
N ALA A 450 9.05 18.51 -12.87
CA ALA A 450 8.21 18.98 -11.78
C ALA A 450 7.87 20.46 -11.96
N ALA A 451 8.84 21.28 -12.39
CA ALA A 451 8.60 22.67 -12.77
C ALA A 451 7.63 22.76 -13.96
N LEU A 452 7.76 21.90 -14.98
CA LEU A 452 6.84 21.85 -16.12
C LEU A 452 5.44 21.37 -15.74
N CYS A 453 5.31 20.37 -14.87
CA CYS A 453 4.03 19.97 -14.30
C CYS A 453 3.41 21.12 -13.50
N TRP A 454 4.20 21.84 -12.71
CA TRP A 454 3.76 23.03 -11.98
C TRP A 454 3.33 24.17 -12.91
N LEU A 455 4.06 24.39 -14.01
CA LEU A 455 3.78 25.45 -14.99
C LEU A 455 2.55 25.13 -15.85
N GLY A 456 2.47 23.92 -16.40
CA GLY A 456 1.31 23.45 -17.17
C GLY A 456 0.04 23.38 -16.32
N PHE A 457 0.20 23.14 -15.02
CA PHE A 457 -0.86 23.28 -14.05
C PHE A 457 -1.30 24.74 -13.96
N TRP A 458 -0.41 25.71 -13.73
CA TRP A 458 -0.74 27.14 -13.59
C TRP A 458 -1.35 27.78 -14.85
N TYR A 459 -0.98 27.29 -16.03
CA TYR A 459 -1.48 27.78 -17.31
C TYR A 459 -2.86 27.18 -17.64
N ASN A 460 -3.90 27.56 -16.89
CA ASN A 460 -5.29 27.31 -17.27
C ASN A 460 -5.93 28.60 -17.84
N PRO A 461 -6.07 28.72 -19.18
CA PRO A 461 -6.59 29.92 -19.82
C PRO A 461 -8.08 30.21 -19.51
N ASN A 462 -8.81 29.26 -18.92
CA ASN A 462 -10.23 29.44 -18.60
C ASN A 462 -10.50 30.29 -17.35
N ARG A 463 -9.46 30.74 -16.62
CA ARG A 463 -9.61 31.67 -15.49
C ARG A 463 -9.66 33.14 -15.90
N THR A 464 -9.11 33.50 -17.05
CA THR A 464 -9.05 34.90 -17.48
C THR A 464 -10.31 35.40 -18.19
N THR A 465 -11.23 34.52 -18.57
CA THR A 465 -12.44 34.89 -19.32
C THR A 465 -13.73 34.95 -18.49
N GLY A 466 -13.78 34.34 -17.29
CA GLY A 466 -15.02 34.21 -16.52
C GLY A 466 -15.27 35.27 -15.43
N GLN A 467 -14.38 36.24 -15.25
CA GLN A 467 -14.50 37.26 -14.18
C GLN A 467 -14.85 38.68 -14.68
N SER A 468 -14.98 38.91 -15.99
CA SER A 468 -15.29 40.24 -16.53
C SER A 468 -16.74 40.44 -17.00
N GLU A 469 -17.59 39.40 -17.09
CA GLU A 469 -18.97 39.56 -17.59
C GLU A 469 -20.02 39.80 -16.48
N GLY A 470 -19.64 39.80 -15.21
CA GLY A 470 -20.59 39.96 -14.09
C GLY A 470 -20.65 41.35 -13.45
N ALA A 471 -19.87 42.33 -13.93
CA ALA A 471 -19.75 43.63 -13.27
C ALA A 471 -20.58 44.77 -13.90
N ASP A 472 -21.09 44.62 -15.12
CA ASP A 472 -21.79 45.71 -15.82
C ASP A 472 -23.33 45.67 -15.71
N ASP A 473 -23.93 44.62 -15.12
CA ASP A 473 -25.40 44.52 -14.97
C ASP A 473 -25.95 45.05 -13.62
N GLN A 474 -25.16 45.81 -12.85
CA GLN A 474 -25.59 46.40 -11.56
C GLN A 474 -25.41 47.93 -11.42
N GLN A 475 -25.39 48.67 -12.52
CA GLN A 475 -25.65 50.12 -12.53
C GLN A 475 -26.53 50.37 -13.76
N GLY A 476 -27.83 50.57 -13.63
CA GLY A 476 -28.43 51.81 -13.14
C GLY A 476 -29.05 52.53 -14.33
#